data_AF-A0A3S1A328-F1
#
_entry.id   AF-A0A3S1A328-F1
#
_cell.length_a   1.000
_cell.length_b   1.000
_cell.length_c   1.000
_cell.angle_alpha   90.00
_cell.angle_beta   90.00
_cell.angle_gamma   90.00
#
_symmetry.space_group_name_H-M   'P 1'
#
loop_
_entity.id
_entity.type
_entity.pdbx_description
1 polymer ?
#
loop_
_entity_poly.entity_id
_entity_poly.type
_entity_poly.pdbx_seq_one_letter_code
_entity_poly.pdbx_strand_id
1 'polypeptide(L)'
;MCSGVHAEDDPDYDPGLEEQERERELAQEHKARYRRAVGENTCHIIAVADTSFFNGPGGGFPHRTANSIIQNMQSVNNIYRNVVWNSDLHLTGLGFQIKELRIHDSHTSEEDFESNNLHYNMEREHWEDIELLKQFGRDESFDKFCLAHLFTHRSFDGGVLGLAYIASARRGTLGGICSTRRSGGRTLNTGFSSSRNTKGNNLLTQEAVLVTTHG
;
A
#
# COMPACT_ATOMS: atom_id res chain seq x y z
N MET A 1 0.16 -38.34 -31.41
CA MET A 1 -0.36 -38.43 -30.02
C MET A 1 0.82 -38.15 -29.11
N CYS A 2 0.83 -37.01 -28.42
CA CYS A 2 1.86 -36.71 -27.43
C CYS A 2 1.37 -37.20 -26.08
N SER A 3 2.06 -38.18 -25.50
CA SER A 3 1.82 -38.62 -24.12
C SER A 3 2.77 -37.83 -23.22
N GLY A 4 2.23 -37.08 -22.26
CA GLY A 4 2.99 -36.52 -21.14
C GLY A 4 2.89 -37.47 -19.95
N VAL A 5 4.02 -37.73 -19.32
CA VAL A 5 4.11 -38.49 -18.06
C VAL A 5 3.81 -37.51 -16.92
N HIS A 6 2.90 -37.87 -16.00
CA HIS A 6 2.73 -37.12 -14.77
C HIS A 6 3.95 -37.38 -13.88
N ALA A 7 4.46 -36.36 -13.18
CA ALA A 7 5.66 -36.47 -12.33
C ALA A 7 5.52 -37.53 -11.21
N GLU A 8 4.29 -37.92 -10.88
CA GLU A 8 3.94 -38.95 -9.92
C GLU A 8 4.19 -40.39 -10.42
N ASP A 9 4.41 -40.56 -11.74
CA ASP A 9 4.70 -41.85 -12.39
C ASP A 9 6.21 -42.09 -12.60
N ASP A 10 7.08 -41.19 -12.12
CA ASP A 10 8.53 -41.34 -12.18
C ASP A 10 9.01 -42.32 -11.08
N PRO A 11 9.70 -43.43 -11.41
CA PRO A 11 10.18 -44.39 -10.40
C PRO A 11 11.20 -43.81 -9.42
N ASP A 12 11.79 -42.64 -9.70
CA ASP A 12 12.68 -41.90 -8.81
C ASP A 12 11.95 -40.77 -8.01
N TYR A 13 10.62 -40.66 -8.12
CA TYR A 13 9.81 -39.68 -7.38
C TYR A 13 9.77 -39.99 -5.88
N ASP A 14 10.55 -39.24 -5.09
CA ASP A 14 10.44 -39.20 -3.62
C ASP A 14 9.73 -37.90 -3.18
N PRO A 15 8.44 -37.97 -2.80
CA PRO A 15 7.69 -36.79 -2.37
C PRO A 15 8.27 -36.10 -1.13
N GLY A 16 9.03 -36.82 -0.30
CA GLY A 16 9.69 -36.27 0.89
C GLY A 16 10.93 -35.43 0.57
N LEU A 17 11.67 -35.76 -0.50
CA LEU A 17 12.82 -34.97 -0.95
C LEU A 17 12.39 -33.64 -1.54
N GLU A 18 11.34 -33.62 -2.36
CA GLU A 18 10.80 -32.36 -2.88
C GLU A 18 10.23 -31.46 -1.77
N GLU A 19 9.56 -32.03 -0.76
CA GLU A 19 9.06 -31.25 0.37
C GLU A 19 10.21 -30.61 1.17
N GLN A 20 11.28 -31.37 1.43
CA GLN A 20 12.49 -30.84 2.08
C GLN A 20 13.22 -29.80 1.23
N GLU A 21 13.29 -29.97 -0.09
CA GLU A 21 13.87 -28.97 -0.99
C GLU A 21 13.03 -27.69 -0.99
N ARG A 22 11.70 -27.79 -1.06
CA ARG A 22 10.78 -26.65 -0.93
C ARG A 22 10.97 -25.91 0.40
N GLU A 23 11.08 -26.64 1.51
CA GLU A 23 11.35 -26.06 2.83
C GLU A 23 12.72 -25.36 2.90
N ARG A 24 13.77 -25.97 2.33
CA ARG A 24 15.12 -25.38 2.28
C ARG A 24 15.16 -24.12 1.42
N GLU A 25 14.48 -24.12 0.28
CA GLU A 25 14.34 -22.93 -0.56
C GLU A 25 13.59 -21.82 0.18
N LEU A 26 12.49 -22.13 0.85
CA LEU A 26 11.72 -21.17 1.66
C LEU A 26 12.59 -20.57 2.77
N ALA A 27 13.38 -21.40 3.45
CA ALA A 27 14.30 -20.96 4.50
C ALA A 27 15.43 -20.06 3.94
N GLN A 28 16.01 -20.40 2.78
CA GLN A 28 17.01 -19.56 2.12
C GLN A 28 16.44 -18.22 1.66
N GLU A 29 15.23 -18.19 1.11
CA GLU A 29 14.52 -16.96 0.76
C GLU A 29 14.24 -16.08 1.97
N HIS A 30 13.73 -16.67 3.06
CA HIS A 30 13.49 -15.94 4.32
C HIS A 30 14.78 -15.30 4.83
N LYS A 31 15.89 -16.02 4.76
CA LYS A 31 17.22 -15.52 5.13
C LYS A 31 17.70 -14.39 4.21
N ALA A 32 17.39 -14.45 2.91
CA ALA A 32 17.70 -13.40 1.94
C ALA A 32 16.86 -12.13 2.16
N ARG A 33 15.54 -12.26 2.37
CA ARG A 33 14.64 -11.14 2.70
C ARG A 33 15.08 -10.45 3.98
N TYR A 34 15.45 -11.24 4.99
CA TYR A 34 16.01 -10.75 6.24
C TYR A 34 17.29 -9.92 6.04
N ARG A 35 18.27 -10.44 5.28
CA ARG A 35 19.52 -9.71 4.98
C ARG A 35 19.28 -8.35 4.31
N ARG A 36 18.28 -8.26 3.43
CA ARG A 36 17.90 -6.97 2.81
C ARG A 36 17.34 -6.00 3.84
N ALA A 37 16.44 -6.45 4.72
CA ALA A 37 15.82 -5.60 5.72
C ALA A 37 16.80 -5.03 6.77
N VAL A 38 17.90 -5.75 7.05
CA VAL A 38 18.98 -5.27 7.92
C VAL A 38 19.80 -4.14 7.26
N GLY A 39 19.93 -4.14 5.93
CA GLY A 39 20.64 -3.10 5.18
C GLY A 39 19.78 -1.92 4.73
N GLU A 40 18.51 -2.19 4.37
CA GLU A 40 17.53 -1.22 3.88
C GLU A 40 16.24 -1.33 4.72
N ASN A 41 16.20 -0.58 5.83
CA ASN A 41 15.10 -0.64 6.80
C ASN A 41 14.03 0.46 6.60
N THR A 42 14.12 1.22 5.51
CA THR A 42 13.28 2.40 5.27
C THR A 42 12.49 2.25 3.98
N CYS A 43 11.16 2.19 4.10
CA CYS A 43 10.23 2.20 2.98
C CYS A 43 10.00 3.64 2.52
N HIS A 44 10.46 3.97 1.31
CA HIS A 44 10.26 5.27 0.69
C HIS A 44 8.86 5.36 0.09
N ILE A 45 8.01 6.22 0.64
CA ILE A 45 6.62 6.36 0.24
C ILE A 45 6.37 7.59 -0.62
N ILE A 46 5.37 7.53 -1.48
CA ILE A 46 4.68 8.71 -2.00
C ILE A 46 3.40 8.91 -1.20
N ALA A 47 3.25 10.10 -0.61
CA ALA A 47 2.02 10.51 0.04
C ALA A 47 1.23 11.42 -0.91
N VAL A 48 -0.02 11.09 -1.18
CA VAL A 48 -0.89 11.83 -2.10
C VAL A 48 -2.07 12.38 -1.33
N ALA A 49 -2.34 13.69 -1.42
CA ALA A 49 -3.55 14.31 -0.90
C ALA A 49 -4.49 14.60 -2.08
N ASP A 50 -5.73 14.08 -2.03
CA ASP A 50 -6.74 14.51 -3.00
C ASP A 50 -7.33 15.89 -2.64
N THR A 51 -8.12 16.42 -3.57
CA THR A 51 -8.80 17.71 -3.44
C THR A 51 -9.70 17.76 -2.19
N SER A 52 -10.29 16.62 -1.80
CA SER A 52 -11.15 16.56 -0.61
C SER A 52 -10.32 16.73 0.67
N PHE A 53 -9.15 16.11 0.76
CA PHE A 53 -8.23 16.26 1.89
C PHE A 53 -7.62 17.67 1.93
N PHE A 54 -7.29 18.22 0.76
CA PHE A 54 -6.82 19.60 0.63
C PHE A 54 -7.84 20.61 1.18
N ASN A 55 -9.12 20.48 0.81
CA ASN A 55 -10.17 21.40 1.25
C ASN A 55 -10.63 21.15 2.69
N GLY A 56 -10.67 19.89 3.14
CA GLY A 56 -11.06 19.50 4.49
C GLY A 56 -9.94 19.77 5.52
N PRO A 57 -9.17 18.75 5.94
CA PRO A 57 -8.07 18.92 6.90
C PRO A 57 -7.03 19.98 6.51
N GLY A 58 -6.75 20.13 5.20
CA GLY A 58 -5.86 21.16 4.69
C GLY A 58 -6.43 22.58 4.73
N GLY A 59 -7.75 22.72 4.86
CA GLY A 59 -8.44 24.01 4.86
C GLY A 59 -8.23 24.84 3.59
N GLY A 60 -7.89 24.21 2.46
CA GLY A 60 -7.59 24.89 1.20
C GLY A 60 -6.17 25.47 1.12
N PHE A 61 -5.24 25.06 1.98
CA PHE A 61 -3.88 25.60 2.02
C PHE A 61 -2.81 24.51 1.88
N PRO A 62 -1.92 24.56 0.86
CA PRO A 62 -0.92 23.53 0.64
C PRO A 62 -0.01 23.27 1.84
N HIS A 63 0.38 24.33 2.57
CA HIS A 63 1.24 24.21 3.74
C HIS A 63 0.57 23.47 4.91
N ARG A 64 -0.73 23.66 5.13
CA ARG A 64 -1.49 22.96 6.17
C ARG A 64 -1.68 21.50 5.79
N THR A 65 -2.04 21.25 4.52
CA THR A 65 -2.17 19.90 3.96
C THR A 65 -0.87 19.11 4.13
N ALA A 66 0.25 19.71 3.73
CA ALA A 66 1.57 19.10 3.87
C ALA A 66 1.91 18.81 5.32
N ASN A 67 1.73 19.79 6.21
CA ASN A 67 2.03 19.61 7.63
C ASN A 67 1.16 18.52 8.27
N SER A 68 -0.14 18.44 7.93
CA SER A 68 -1.03 17.40 8.44
C SER A 68 -0.54 16.00 8.05
N ILE A 69 -0.13 15.81 6.79
CA ILE A 69 0.37 14.51 6.29
C ILE A 69 1.72 14.17 6.90
N ILE A 70 2.63 15.14 6.99
CA ILE A 70 3.96 14.95 7.58
C ILE A 70 3.83 14.53 9.05
N GLN A 71 2.98 15.19 9.84
CA GLN A 71 2.77 14.85 11.24
C GLN A 71 2.15 13.45 11.42
N ASN A 72 1.19 13.09 10.57
CA ASN A 72 0.61 11.75 10.57
C ASN A 72 1.70 10.70 10.28
N MET A 73 2.45 10.86 9.18
CA MET A 73 3.48 9.90 8.78
C MET A 73 4.66 9.83 9.75
N GLN A 74 5.03 10.93 10.41
CA GLN A 74 6.02 10.91 11.50
C GLN A 74 5.53 10.06 12.67
N SER A 75 4.25 10.17 13.03
CA SER A 75 3.66 9.37 14.10
C SER A 75 3.61 7.88 13.73
N VAL A 76 3.20 7.55 12.50
CA VAL A 76 3.23 6.18 11.97
C VAL A 76 4.66 5.62 11.97
N ASN A 77 5.63 6.37 11.43
CA ASN A 77 7.03 5.93 11.43
C ASN A 77 7.56 5.69 12.86
N ASN A 78 7.22 6.54 13.82
CA ASN A 78 7.62 6.36 15.21
C ASN A 78 7.05 5.07 15.82
N ILE A 79 5.82 4.70 15.46
CA ILE A 79 5.24 3.41 15.88
C ILE A 79 6.08 2.27 15.29
N TYR A 80 6.27 2.23 13.97
CA TYR A 80 6.94 1.13 13.28
C TYR A 80 8.41 0.96 13.68
N ARG A 81 9.14 2.06 13.86
CA ARG A 81 10.57 2.03 14.25
C ARG A 81 10.78 1.41 15.63
N ASN A 82 9.79 1.51 16.51
CA ASN A 82 9.85 0.96 17.86
C ASN A 82 9.36 -0.50 17.95
N VAL A 83 8.89 -1.09 16.85
CA VAL A 83 8.49 -2.50 16.82
C VAL A 83 9.72 -3.39 16.67
N VAL A 84 9.78 -4.42 17.52
CA VAL A 84 10.70 -5.56 17.36
C VAL A 84 9.96 -6.65 16.60
N TRP A 85 10.26 -6.78 15.30
CA TRP A 85 9.58 -7.70 14.40
C TRP A 85 10.01 -9.14 14.58
N ASN A 86 11.30 -9.34 14.90
CA ASN A 86 11.85 -10.64 15.27
C ASN A 86 13.09 -10.43 16.15
N SER A 87 13.03 -10.88 17.40
CA SER A 87 14.11 -10.74 18.39
C SER A 87 15.35 -11.55 18.02
N ASP A 88 15.16 -12.80 17.61
CA ASP A 88 16.24 -13.75 17.33
C ASP A 88 17.06 -13.28 16.14
N LEU A 89 16.37 -12.71 15.17
CA LEU A 89 16.93 -12.11 13.97
C LEU A 89 17.22 -10.62 14.14
N HIS A 90 17.09 -10.00 15.31
CA HIS A 90 17.37 -8.55 15.48
C HIS A 90 16.67 -7.63 14.45
N LEU A 91 15.52 -8.06 13.92
CA LEU A 91 14.78 -7.32 12.90
C LEU A 91 13.99 -6.21 13.60
N THR A 92 14.59 -5.03 13.65
CA THR A 92 14.07 -3.86 14.36
C THR A 92 14.26 -2.60 13.52
N GLY A 93 13.61 -1.50 13.92
CA GLY A 93 13.84 -0.21 13.28
C GLY A 93 13.38 -0.15 11.83
N LEU A 94 12.42 -0.97 11.41
CA LEU A 94 11.75 -0.78 10.12
C LEU A 94 10.87 0.47 10.20
N GLY A 95 10.79 1.25 9.12
CA GLY A 95 9.93 2.41 9.11
C GLY A 95 9.75 3.03 7.73
N PHE A 96 9.23 4.24 7.72
CA PHE A 96 8.78 4.93 6.52
C PHE A 96 9.43 6.30 6.39
N GLN A 97 9.61 6.73 5.15
CA GLN A 97 10.05 8.08 4.82
C GLN A 97 9.27 8.59 3.61
N ILE A 98 8.69 9.79 3.72
CA ILE A 98 8.08 10.47 2.58
C ILE A 98 9.20 10.85 1.61
N LYS A 99 9.20 10.23 0.43
CA LYS A 99 10.09 10.55 -0.68
C LYS A 99 9.49 11.60 -1.61
N GLU A 100 8.17 11.55 -1.80
CA GLU A 100 7.42 12.53 -2.59
C GLU A 100 6.09 12.82 -1.88
N LEU A 101 5.71 14.10 -1.85
CA LEU A 101 4.40 14.55 -1.37
C LEU A 101 3.69 15.23 -2.54
N ARG A 102 2.54 14.69 -2.93
CA ARG A 102 1.70 15.22 -4.01
C ARG A 102 0.41 15.75 -3.42
N ILE A 103 0.09 17.01 -3.69
CA ILE A 103 -1.14 17.64 -3.21
C ILE A 103 -1.92 18.11 -4.42
N HIS A 104 -3.14 17.61 -4.57
CA HIS A 104 -4.09 18.12 -5.55
C HIS A 104 -4.90 19.24 -4.91
N ASP A 105 -4.77 20.46 -5.44
CA ASP A 105 -5.54 21.64 -5.02
C ASP A 105 -6.85 21.80 -5.80
N SER A 106 -7.00 21.08 -6.93
CA SER A 106 -8.20 21.03 -7.75
C SER A 106 -8.48 19.62 -8.27
N HIS A 107 -9.74 19.39 -8.68
CA HIS A 107 -10.16 18.13 -9.27
C HIS A 107 -9.47 17.89 -10.61
N THR A 108 -9.08 16.64 -10.86
CA THR A 108 -8.53 16.24 -12.16
C THR A 108 -9.67 16.17 -13.18
N SER A 109 -9.50 16.80 -14.35
CA SER A 109 -10.48 16.75 -15.43
C SER A 109 -10.56 15.34 -16.02
N GLU A 110 -11.73 14.95 -16.55
CA GLU A 110 -11.89 13.69 -17.28
C GLU A 110 -10.99 13.64 -18.53
N GLU A 111 -10.78 14.81 -19.16
CA GLU A 111 -9.95 14.95 -20.36
C GLU A 111 -8.45 14.69 -20.09
N ASP A 112 -8.01 14.87 -18.84
CA ASP A 112 -6.61 14.70 -18.46
C ASP A 112 -6.21 13.22 -18.28
N PHE A 113 -7.18 12.28 -18.30
CA PHE A 113 -6.92 10.87 -18.02
C PHE A 113 -7.56 9.90 -19.04
N GLU A 114 -6.82 9.62 -20.11
CA GLU A 114 -7.27 8.89 -21.30
C GLU A 114 -7.57 7.38 -21.10
N SER A 115 -7.22 6.77 -19.97
CA SER A 115 -7.29 5.30 -19.84
C SER A 115 -8.72 4.74 -19.71
N ASN A 116 -9.63 5.50 -19.09
CA ASN A 116 -11.02 5.10 -18.83
C ASN A 116 -11.94 6.26 -18.41
N ASN A 117 -11.54 7.51 -18.62
CA ASN A 117 -12.27 8.71 -18.19
C ASN A 117 -12.57 8.74 -16.67
N LEU A 118 -11.81 8.01 -15.85
CA LEU A 118 -11.96 8.00 -14.39
C LEU A 118 -10.61 8.24 -13.74
N HIS A 119 -10.57 9.19 -12.82
CA HIS A 119 -9.39 9.49 -12.02
C HIS A 119 -9.77 9.54 -10.53
N TYR A 120 -8.90 9.04 -9.65
CA TYR A 120 -9.19 9.01 -8.20
C TYR A 120 -9.44 10.41 -7.59
N ASN A 121 -8.92 11.47 -8.23
CA ASN A 121 -9.09 12.86 -7.82
C ASN A 121 -10.15 13.63 -8.63
N MET A 122 -10.94 12.97 -9.48
CA MET A 122 -12.04 13.63 -10.22
C MET A 122 -13.13 14.14 -9.26
N GLU A 123 -13.93 15.10 -9.75
CA GLU A 123 -15.14 15.52 -9.06
C GLU A 123 -16.16 14.38 -9.11
N ARG A 124 -16.42 13.79 -7.95
CA ARG A 124 -17.37 12.69 -7.79
C ARG A 124 -17.86 12.68 -6.36
N GLU A 125 -19.18 12.75 -6.20
CA GLU A 125 -19.84 12.83 -4.89
C GLU A 125 -19.63 11.56 -4.06
N HIS A 126 -19.78 10.39 -4.70
CA HIS A 126 -19.70 9.10 -4.03
C HIS A 126 -18.72 8.15 -4.73
N TRP A 127 -17.81 7.58 -3.94
CA TRP A 127 -16.89 6.52 -4.36
C TRP A 127 -17.15 5.26 -3.55
N GLU A 128 -17.25 4.13 -4.25
CA GLU A 128 -17.04 2.82 -3.65
C GLU A 128 -15.57 2.70 -3.22
N ASP A 129 -15.31 2.22 -2.01
CA ASP A 129 -13.97 2.13 -1.41
C ASP A 129 -12.98 1.31 -2.26
N ILE A 130 -13.43 0.15 -2.74
CA ILE A 130 -12.66 -0.74 -3.61
C ILE A 130 -12.41 -0.09 -4.97
N GLU A 131 -13.37 0.67 -5.50
CA GLU A 131 -13.21 1.36 -6.79
C GLU A 131 -12.16 2.46 -6.68
N LEU A 132 -12.19 3.26 -5.61
CA LEU A 132 -11.21 4.32 -5.36
C LEU A 132 -9.78 3.76 -5.29
N LEU A 133 -9.57 2.70 -4.50
CA LEU A 133 -8.25 2.06 -4.38
C LEU A 133 -7.76 1.53 -5.74
N LYS A 134 -8.66 0.92 -6.53
CA LYS A 134 -8.34 0.41 -7.87
C LYS A 134 -7.98 1.51 -8.87
N GLN A 135 -8.62 2.69 -8.77
CA GLN A 135 -8.30 3.82 -9.65
C GLN A 135 -7.01 4.52 -9.21
N PHE A 136 -6.79 4.66 -7.90
CA PHE A 136 -5.54 5.21 -7.37
C PHE A 136 -4.34 4.39 -7.84
N GLY A 137 -4.42 3.06 -7.78
CA GLY A 137 -3.35 2.17 -8.25
C GLY A 137 -3.06 2.21 -9.77
N ARG A 138 -3.79 2.97 -10.59
CA ARG A 138 -3.50 3.07 -12.03
C ARG A 138 -2.28 3.93 -12.34
N ASP A 139 -1.96 4.92 -11.51
CA ASP A 139 -0.83 5.82 -11.73
C ASP A 139 0.48 5.01 -11.86
N GLU A 140 1.13 5.14 -13.02
CA GLU A 140 2.36 4.42 -13.36
C GLU A 140 3.58 4.95 -12.59
N SER A 141 3.51 6.19 -12.11
CA SER A 141 4.59 6.79 -11.33
C SER A 141 4.78 6.13 -9.97
N PHE A 142 3.84 5.30 -9.51
CA PHE A 142 3.88 4.61 -8.22
C PHE A 142 4.83 3.40 -8.21
N ASP A 143 5.20 2.88 -9.38
CA ASP A 143 6.06 1.70 -9.51
C ASP A 143 7.50 1.94 -8.98
N LYS A 144 7.91 3.22 -8.84
CA LYS A 144 9.24 3.63 -8.32
C LYS A 144 9.29 3.80 -6.80
N PHE A 145 8.17 3.61 -6.09
CA PHE A 145 8.06 3.77 -4.65
C PHE A 145 7.87 2.42 -3.95
N CYS A 146 8.25 2.36 -2.68
CA CYS A 146 7.97 1.20 -1.84
C CYS A 146 6.45 1.09 -1.57
N LEU A 147 5.79 2.22 -1.33
CA LEU A 147 4.34 2.31 -1.11
C LEU A 147 3.81 3.64 -1.62
N ALA A 148 2.60 3.66 -2.18
CA ALA A 148 1.85 4.86 -2.47
C ALA A 148 0.61 4.93 -1.58
N HIS A 149 0.44 6.04 -0.86
CA HIS A 149 -0.65 6.20 0.09
C HIS A 149 -1.50 7.42 -0.22
N LEU A 150 -2.80 7.23 -0.37
CA LEU A 150 -3.77 8.29 -0.60
C LEU A 150 -4.38 8.77 0.72
N PHE A 151 -4.27 10.06 1.01
CA PHE A 151 -4.98 10.76 2.06
C PHE A 151 -6.21 11.45 1.45
N THR A 152 -7.39 11.08 1.95
CA THR A 152 -8.68 11.61 1.48
C THR A 152 -9.54 12.09 2.66
N HIS A 153 -10.60 12.84 2.36
CA HIS A 153 -11.57 13.33 3.33
C HIS A 153 -13.01 12.98 2.90
N ARG A 154 -13.19 11.73 2.47
CA ARG A 154 -14.45 11.17 1.98
C ARG A 154 -15.02 10.18 2.98
N SER A 155 -16.33 10.16 3.16
CA SER A 155 -17.01 9.09 3.91
C SER A 155 -17.27 7.91 2.97
N PHE A 156 -17.00 6.69 3.43
CA PHE A 156 -17.30 5.46 2.70
C PHE A 156 -18.41 4.69 3.40
N ASP A 157 -19.13 3.90 2.62
CA ASP A 157 -20.19 3.04 3.14
C ASP A 157 -19.62 1.98 4.10
N GLY A 158 -20.45 1.52 5.02
CA GLY A 158 -20.05 0.50 5.99
C GLY A 158 -19.04 0.94 7.06
N GLY A 159 -18.64 2.22 7.13
CA GLY A 159 -17.70 2.67 8.16
C GLY A 159 -16.23 2.57 7.77
N VAL A 160 -15.93 2.35 6.49
CA VAL A 160 -14.56 2.18 6.02
C VAL A 160 -13.78 3.49 6.17
N LEU A 161 -12.68 3.43 6.92
CA LEU A 161 -11.76 4.57 7.09
C LEU A 161 -10.48 4.41 6.27
N GLY A 162 -10.22 3.25 5.70
CA GLY A 162 -9.05 2.99 4.88
C GLY A 162 -9.09 1.60 4.28
N LEU A 163 -8.37 1.42 3.18
CA LEU A 163 -8.25 0.15 2.48
C LEU A 163 -6.88 0.07 1.80
N ALA A 164 -6.30 -1.12 1.76
CA ALA A 164 -5.02 -1.35 1.12
C ALA A 164 -4.91 -2.76 0.52
N TYR A 165 -4.00 -2.91 -0.45
CA TYR A 165 -3.62 -4.23 -0.93
C TYR A 165 -2.66 -4.89 0.04
N ILE A 166 -3.04 -6.06 0.57
CA ILE A 166 -2.28 -6.79 1.58
C ILE A 166 -1.34 -7.78 0.90
N ALA A 167 -0.09 -7.82 1.35
CA ALA A 167 0.87 -8.84 0.94
C ALA A 167 0.48 -10.21 1.51
N SER A 168 0.66 -11.28 0.74
CA SER A 168 0.49 -12.65 1.23
C SER A 168 1.85 -13.33 1.38
N ALA A 169 1.95 -14.20 2.38
CA ALA A 169 3.14 -15.03 2.59
C ALA A 169 3.32 -16.09 1.49
N ARG A 170 2.29 -16.33 0.67
CA ARG A 170 2.35 -17.29 -0.43
C ARG A 170 3.20 -16.74 -1.58
N ARG A 171 4.02 -17.59 -2.19
CA ARG A 171 4.81 -17.22 -3.37
C ARG A 171 3.89 -16.81 -4.52
N GLY A 172 4.32 -15.80 -5.29
CA GLY A 172 3.62 -15.34 -6.51
C GLY A 172 2.36 -14.49 -6.29
N THR A 173 1.98 -14.20 -5.04
CA THR A 173 0.88 -13.27 -4.75
C THR A 173 1.39 -11.84 -4.74
N LEU A 174 0.75 -10.98 -5.54
CA LEU A 174 1.01 -9.54 -5.56
C LEU A 174 0.20 -8.83 -4.46
N GLY A 175 0.73 -7.73 -3.93
CA GLY A 175 0.10 -6.90 -2.90
C GLY A 175 1.10 -6.38 -1.87
N GLY A 176 0.83 -5.19 -1.33
CA GLY A 176 1.60 -4.58 -0.25
C GLY A 176 2.92 -3.94 -0.71
N ILE A 177 3.79 -3.68 0.26
CA ILE A 177 5.07 -2.97 0.04
C ILE A 177 5.89 -3.62 -1.09
N CYS A 178 6.44 -2.78 -1.96
CA CYS A 178 7.25 -3.17 -3.12
C CYS A 178 6.56 -4.13 -4.10
N SER A 179 5.23 -4.29 -4.04
CA SER A 179 4.51 -5.08 -5.04
C SER A 179 4.59 -4.42 -6.41
N THR A 180 4.78 -5.25 -7.43
CA THR A 180 4.79 -4.83 -8.83
C THR A 180 3.38 -4.75 -9.42
N ARG A 181 3.30 -4.17 -10.61
CA ARG A 181 2.07 -4.01 -11.39
C ARG A 181 1.49 -5.36 -11.81
N ARG A 182 0.17 -5.51 -11.66
CA ARG A 182 -0.59 -6.67 -12.14
C ARG A 182 -1.02 -6.49 -13.60
N SER A 183 -1.20 -7.60 -14.32
CA SER A 183 -1.90 -7.63 -15.61
C SER A 183 -3.25 -6.89 -15.49
N GLY A 184 -3.40 -5.79 -16.23
CA GLY A 184 -4.53 -4.85 -16.08
C GLY A 184 -4.14 -3.42 -15.65
N GLY A 185 -2.84 -3.11 -15.63
CA GLY A 185 -2.37 -1.72 -15.52
C GLY A 185 -2.54 -1.09 -14.15
N ARG A 186 -2.45 -1.87 -13.07
CA ARG A 186 -2.56 -1.38 -11.69
C ARG A 186 -1.42 -1.86 -10.83
N THR A 187 -0.78 -0.95 -10.11
CA THR A 187 0.15 -1.29 -9.04
C THR A 187 -0.60 -1.66 -7.76
N LEU A 188 -0.02 -2.58 -7.00
CA LEU A 188 -0.63 -3.13 -5.78
C LEU A 188 0.18 -2.79 -4.52
N ASN A 189 1.10 -1.82 -4.64
CA ASN A 189 1.78 -1.18 -3.52
C ASN A 189 0.99 0.04 -3.00
N THR A 190 -0.34 -0.05 -2.96
CA THR A 190 -1.21 1.10 -2.70
C THR A 190 -2.17 0.87 -1.53
N GLY A 191 -2.46 1.96 -0.84
CA GLY A 191 -3.47 2.06 0.20
C GLY A 191 -4.05 3.47 0.29
N PHE A 192 -5.14 3.63 1.04
CA PHE A 192 -5.68 4.94 1.37
C PHE A 192 -6.16 5.03 2.81
N SER A 193 -6.17 6.25 3.34
CA SER A 193 -6.80 6.60 4.61
C SER A 193 -7.71 7.81 4.44
N SER A 194 -8.91 7.70 4.98
CA SER A 194 -9.85 8.79 5.12
C SER A 194 -9.75 9.44 6.49
N SER A 195 -9.84 10.76 6.49
CA SER A 195 -9.93 11.60 7.69
C SER A 195 -11.38 11.97 8.05
N ARG A 196 -12.38 11.33 7.42
CA ARG A 196 -13.81 11.60 7.63
C ARG A 196 -14.55 10.31 7.98
N ASN A 197 -15.36 10.34 9.04
CA ASN A 197 -16.17 9.19 9.42
C ASN A 197 -17.54 9.17 8.71
N THR A 198 -18.32 8.10 8.92
CA THR A 198 -19.66 7.91 8.34
C THR A 198 -20.69 8.93 8.77
N LYS A 199 -20.47 9.64 9.89
CA LYS A 199 -21.34 10.73 10.33
C LYS A 199 -20.97 12.07 9.70
N GLY A 200 -19.97 12.09 8.81
CA GLY A 200 -19.47 13.27 8.14
C GLY A 200 -18.55 14.15 9.00
N ASN A 201 -18.18 13.70 10.20
CA ASN A 201 -17.29 14.43 11.10
C ASN A 201 -15.82 14.10 10.81
N ASN A 202 -14.94 15.05 11.14
CA ASN A 202 -13.50 14.85 11.08
C ASN A 202 -13.07 13.80 12.11
N LEU A 203 -12.16 12.91 11.72
CA LEU A 203 -11.48 12.04 12.65
C LEU A 203 -10.55 12.85 13.55
N LEU A 204 -10.38 12.39 14.79
CA LEU A 204 -9.31 12.89 15.65
C LEU A 204 -7.95 12.51 15.06
N THR A 205 -6.92 13.33 15.31
CA THR A 205 -5.56 13.07 14.80
C THR A 205 -5.05 11.70 15.20
N GLN A 206 -5.33 11.24 16.42
CA GLN A 206 -4.93 9.91 16.90
C GLN A 206 -5.63 8.78 16.14
N GLU A 207 -6.93 8.93 15.83
CA GLU A 207 -7.68 7.96 15.04
C GLU A 207 -7.12 7.91 13.61
N ALA A 208 -6.85 9.05 12.99
CA ALA A 208 -6.24 9.12 11.67
C ALA A 208 -4.86 8.45 11.61
N VAL A 209 -4.04 8.58 12.66
CA VAL A 209 -2.75 7.87 12.75
C VAL A 209 -2.96 6.36 12.83
N LEU A 210 -3.92 5.88 13.62
CA LEU A 210 -4.20 4.44 13.72
C LEU A 210 -4.74 3.87 12.41
N VAL A 211 -5.61 4.60 11.71
CA VAL A 211 -6.12 4.20 10.39
C VAL A 211 -4.97 4.04 9.39
N THR A 212 -4.04 5.01 9.33
CA THR A 212 -2.87 4.93 8.44
C THR A 212 -1.85 3.88 8.89
N THR A 213 -1.71 3.63 10.20
CA THR A 213 -0.84 2.56 10.74
C THR A 213 -1.39 1.17 10.42
N HIS A 214 -2.71 1.01 10.31
CA HIS A 214 -3.35 -0.26 9.99
C HIS A 214 -3.31 -0.58 8.48
N GLY A 215 -3.40 0.45 7.64
CA GLY A 215 -3.47 0.35 6.18
C GLY A 215 -2.12 0.19 5.48
#